data_AF-A0A260QS86-F1
#
_entry.id   AF-A0A260QS86-F1
#
_cell.length_a   1.000
_cell.length_b   1.000
_cell.length_c   1.000
_cell.angle_alpha   90.00
_cell.angle_beta   90.00
_cell.angle_gamma   90.00
#
_symmetry.space_group_name_H-M   'P 1'
#
loop_
_entity.id
_entity.type
_entity.pdbx_description
1 polymer ?
#
loop_
_entity_poly.entity_id
_entity_poly.type
_entity_poly.pdbx_seq_one_letter_code
_entity_poly.pdbx_strand_id
1 'polypeptide(L)'
;MTPIEAPIVAERLGRRLTVWGGGSVLAGAVLALRGSSPARRAFGLQTAGWGAIDLAIAGAGALSSKPPTAASLSRLLWINAGLDVLYIATGAHIAVRKPRFGRRITADQALGHGTAVVVQGVALLVLDTAHARMISG
;
A
#
# COMPACT_ATOMS: atom_id res chain seq x y z
N MET A 1 11.10 -0.83 25.89
CA MET A 1 10.00 0.11 25.62
C MET A 1 8.74 -0.55 26.12
N THR A 2 7.86 0.16 26.82
CA THR A 2 6.58 -0.40 27.25
C THR A 2 5.65 -0.55 26.04
N PRO A 3 4.90 -1.65 25.90
CA PRO A 3 3.98 -1.85 24.80
C PRO A 3 2.99 -0.69 24.72
N ILE A 4 2.81 -0.13 23.52
CA ILE A 4 1.78 0.90 23.30
C ILE A 4 0.44 0.18 23.14
N GLU A 5 -0.61 0.73 23.77
CA GLU A 5 -1.95 0.16 23.67
C GLU A 5 -2.41 0.02 22.21
N ALA A 6 -2.95 -1.14 21.86
CA ALA A 6 -3.35 -1.48 20.50
C ALA A 6 -4.32 -0.47 19.85
N PRO A 7 -5.30 0.13 20.57
CA PRO A 7 -6.15 1.18 20.00
C PRO A 7 -5.37 2.41 19.54
N ILE A 8 -4.38 2.86 20.31
CA ILE A 8 -3.52 4.01 19.95
C ILE A 8 -2.68 3.68 18.71
N VAL A 9 -2.16 2.46 18.62
CA VAL A 9 -1.40 2.02 17.44
C VAL A 9 -2.30 1.97 16.20
N ALA A 10 -3.52 1.45 16.34
CA ALA A 10 -4.51 1.41 15.26
C ALA A 10 -4.90 2.81 14.77
N GLU A 11 -5.12 3.75 15.68
CA GLU A 11 -5.44 5.15 15.32
C GLU A 11 -4.27 5.81 14.56
N ARG A 12 -3.04 5.62 15.04
CA ARG A 12 -1.83 6.13 14.39
C ARG A 12 -1.64 5.53 12.99
N LEU A 13 -1.87 4.23 12.85
CA LEU A 13 -1.83 3.54 11.57
C LEU A 13 -2.87 4.12 10.62
N GLY A 14 -4.12 4.23 11.07
CA GLY A 14 -5.22 4.80 10.28
C GLY A 14 -4.89 6.21 9.78
N ARG A 15 -4.37 7.10 10.64
CA ARG A 15 -3.95 8.45 10.22
C ARG A 15 -2.84 8.41 9.16
N ARG A 16 -1.84 7.53 9.33
CA ARG A 16 -0.74 7.39 8.35
C ARG A 16 -1.24 6.86 7.01
N LEU A 17 -2.14 5.87 7.03
CA LEU A 17 -2.80 5.36 5.82
C LEU A 17 -3.65 6.44 5.14
N THR A 18 -4.35 7.28 5.90
CA THR A 18 -5.10 8.40 5.32
C THR A 18 -4.20 9.40 4.62
N VAL A 19 -3.08 9.79 5.25
CA VAL A 19 -2.14 10.76 4.66
C VAL A 19 -1.45 10.15 3.43
N TRP A 20 -0.94 8.92 3.55
CA TRP A 20 -0.29 8.22 2.45
C TRP A 20 -1.25 7.96 1.30
N GLY A 21 -2.42 7.38 1.59
CA GLY A 21 -3.45 7.06 0.61
C GLY A 21 -4.00 8.30 -0.09
N GLY A 22 -4.28 9.38 0.65
CA GLY A 22 -4.69 10.66 0.10
C GLY A 22 -3.64 11.27 -0.84
N GLY A 23 -2.37 11.28 -0.41
CA GLY A 23 -1.25 11.72 -1.24
C GLY A 23 -1.09 10.87 -2.51
N SER A 24 -1.19 9.54 -2.38
CA SER A 24 -1.11 8.59 -3.48
C SER A 24 -2.26 8.74 -4.48
N VAL A 25 -3.50 8.97 -4.01
CA VAL A 25 -4.64 9.27 -4.89
C VAL A 25 -4.39 10.56 -5.67
N LEU A 26 -4.02 11.65 -5.00
CA LEU A 26 -3.82 12.94 -5.65
C LEU A 26 -2.66 12.89 -6.65
N ALA A 27 -1.47 12.48 -6.21
CA ALA A 27 -0.29 12.42 -7.06
C ALA A 27 -0.44 11.37 -8.17
N GLY A 28 -1.02 10.22 -7.84
CA GLY A 28 -1.30 9.15 -8.79
C GLY A 28 -2.28 9.58 -9.87
N ALA A 29 -3.38 10.26 -9.51
CA ALA A 29 -4.35 10.77 -10.47
C ALA A 29 -3.73 11.80 -11.41
N VAL A 30 -2.91 12.72 -10.89
CA VAL A 30 -2.17 13.69 -11.71
C VAL A 30 -1.26 12.95 -12.70
N LEU A 31 -0.49 11.97 -12.25
CA LEU A 31 0.38 11.17 -13.14
C LEU A 31 -0.40 10.33 -14.15
N ALA A 32 -1.55 9.78 -13.77
CA ALA A 32 -2.42 9.00 -14.65
C ALA A 32 -2.97 9.87 -15.80
N LEU A 33 -3.41 11.09 -15.50
CA LEU A 33 -4.05 11.99 -16.45
C LEU A 33 -3.05 12.81 -17.27
N ARG A 34 -1.91 13.20 -16.67
CA ARG A 34 -0.97 14.16 -17.25
C ARG A 34 0.41 13.56 -17.55
N GLY A 35 0.62 12.27 -17.26
CA GLY A 35 1.88 11.59 -17.51
C GLY A 35 2.30 11.65 -18.98
N SER A 36 3.56 11.99 -19.23
CA SER A 36 4.12 12.15 -20.59
C SER A 36 4.40 10.83 -21.31
N SER A 37 4.36 9.69 -20.61
CA SER A 37 4.61 8.36 -21.20
C SER A 37 3.60 7.32 -20.71
N PRO A 38 3.38 6.22 -21.46
CA PRO A 38 2.51 5.13 -21.02
C PRO A 38 2.91 4.54 -19.66
N ALA A 39 4.21 4.41 -19.38
CA ALA A 39 4.73 3.96 -18.10
C ALA A 39 4.34 4.90 -16.95
N ARG A 40 4.48 6.22 -17.13
CA ARG A 40 4.11 7.21 -16.10
C ARG A 40 2.61 7.19 -15.81
N ARG A 41 1.78 7.07 -16.85
CA ARG A 41 0.33 6.98 -16.68
C ARG A 41 -0.09 5.70 -15.97
N ALA A 42 0.50 4.56 -16.34
CA ALA A 42 0.28 3.28 -15.68
C ALA A 42 0.72 3.29 -14.20
N PHE A 43 1.89 3.87 -13.91
CA PHE A 43 2.36 4.09 -12.55
C PHE A 43 1.38 4.94 -11.74
N GLY A 44 0.92 6.05 -12.32
CA GLY A 44 -0.05 6.95 -11.70
C GLY A 44 -1.38 6.25 -11.39
N LEU A 45 -1.92 5.50 -12.35
CA LEU A 45 -3.17 4.76 -12.18
C LEU A 45 -3.06 3.73 -11.04
N GLN A 46 -1.96 2.97 -11.01
CA GLN A 46 -1.73 1.98 -9.97
C GLN A 46 -1.53 2.63 -8.59
N THR A 47 -0.81 3.75 -8.54
CA THR A 47 -0.58 4.53 -7.31
C THR A 47 -1.89 5.08 -6.75
N ALA A 48 -2.74 5.65 -7.62
CA ALA A 48 -4.05 6.15 -7.21
C ALA A 48 -4.97 5.02 -6.75
N GLY A 49 -4.96 3.88 -7.45
CA GLY A 49 -5.76 2.71 -7.07
C GLY A 49 -5.41 2.18 -5.68
N TRP A 50 -4.12 2.00 -5.38
CA TRP A 50 -3.68 1.58 -4.05
C TRP A 50 -3.98 2.63 -2.98
N GLY A 51 -3.76 3.92 -3.26
CA GLY A 51 -4.10 4.97 -2.32
C GLY A 51 -5.60 5.02 -1.98
N ALA A 52 -6.47 4.71 -2.94
CA ALA A 52 -7.90 4.60 -2.68
C ALA A 52 -8.25 3.40 -1.79
N ILE A 53 -7.54 2.28 -1.93
CA ILE A 53 -7.67 1.11 -1.06
C ILE A 53 -7.22 1.48 0.37
N ASP A 54 -6.08 2.16 0.53
CA ASP A 54 -5.58 2.59 1.84
C ASP A 54 -6.58 3.52 2.56
N LEU A 55 -7.17 4.45 1.83
CA LEU A 55 -8.23 5.33 2.35
C LEU A 55 -9.47 4.54 2.77
N ALA A 56 -9.88 3.54 1.98
CA ALA A 56 -11.01 2.70 2.32
C ALA A 56 -10.74 1.87 3.58
N ILE A 57 -9.52 1.32 3.73
CA ILE A 57 -9.10 0.58 4.92
C ILE A 57 -9.07 1.50 6.15
N ALA A 58 -8.47 2.69 6.02
CA ALA A 58 -8.42 3.67 7.11
C ALA A 58 -9.83 4.12 7.54
N GLY A 59 -10.72 4.38 6.58
CA GLY A 59 -12.12 4.71 6.83
C GLY A 59 -12.88 3.58 7.52
N ALA A 60 -12.73 2.33 7.05
CA ALA A 60 -13.33 1.17 7.69
C ALA A 60 -12.83 0.96 9.12
N GLY A 61 -11.54 1.18 9.37
CA GLY A 61 -10.96 1.16 10.71
C GLY A 61 -11.55 2.23 11.63
N ALA A 62 -11.70 3.46 11.13
CA ALA A 62 -12.28 4.57 11.89
C ALA A 62 -13.78 4.38 12.22
N LEU A 63 -14.52 3.68 11.36
CA LEU A 63 -15.95 3.37 11.57
C LEU A 63 -16.17 2.15 12.48
N SER A 64 -15.13 1.37 12.79
CA SER A 64 -15.25 0.19 13.64
C SER A 64 -15.50 0.59 15.10
N SER A 65 -16.62 0.14 15.67
CA SER A 65 -16.94 0.33 17.09
C SER A 65 -16.20 -0.64 18.02
N LYS A 66 -15.46 -1.61 17.47
CA LYS A 66 -14.72 -2.62 18.24
C LYS A 66 -13.23 -2.26 18.24
N PRO A 67 -12.66 -1.82 19.37
CA PRO A 67 -11.24 -1.58 19.46
C PRO A 67 -10.46 -2.89 19.27
N PRO A 68 -9.37 -2.89 18.48
CA PRO A 68 -8.60 -4.11 18.25
C PRO A 68 -7.83 -4.50 19.52
N THR A 69 -7.67 -5.80 19.74
CA THR A 69 -6.77 -6.31 20.77
C THR A 69 -5.33 -6.30 20.26
N ALA A 70 -4.35 -6.30 21.17
CA ALA A 70 -2.94 -6.37 20.80
C ALA A 70 -2.62 -7.62 19.96
N ALA A 71 -3.18 -8.77 20.34
CA ALA A 71 -2.98 -10.03 19.62
C ALA A 71 -3.60 -10.01 18.21
N SER A 72 -4.82 -9.49 18.06
CA SER A 72 -5.48 -9.44 16.74
C SER A 72 -4.79 -8.45 15.81
N LEU A 73 -4.41 -7.27 16.31
CA LEU A 73 -3.72 -6.26 15.53
C LEU A 73 -2.32 -6.69 15.12
N SER A 74 -1.54 -7.27 16.05
CA SER A 74 -0.21 -7.80 15.72
C SER A 74 -0.28 -8.89 14.66
N ARG A 75 -1.23 -9.84 14.78
CA ARG A 75 -1.45 -10.88 13.77
C ARG A 75 -1.80 -10.29 12.41
N LEU A 76 -2.71 -9.31 12.36
CA LEU A 76 -3.09 -8.63 11.12
C LEU A 76 -1.88 -7.99 10.43
N LEU A 77 -1.09 -7.20 11.19
CA LEU A 77 0.06 -6.49 10.64
C LEU A 77 1.16 -7.43 10.13
N TRP A 78 1.41 -8.55 10.80
CA TRP A 78 2.38 -9.53 10.31
C TRP A 78 1.92 -10.28 9.07
N ILE A 79 0.62 -10.57 8.97
CA ILE A 79 0.03 -11.14 7.74
C ILE A 79 0.18 -10.14 6.59
N ASN A 80 -0.18 -8.87 6.79
CA ASN A 80 -0.03 -7.84 5.76
C ASN A 80 1.43 -7.63 5.37
N ALA A 81 2.36 -7.57 6.32
CA ALA A 81 3.79 -7.49 6.01
C ALA A 81 4.26 -8.66 5.12
N GLY A 82 3.75 -9.88 5.34
CA GLY A 82 4.01 -11.02 4.47
C GLY A 82 3.42 -10.84 3.06
N LEU A 83 2.19 -10.31 2.97
CA LEU A 83 1.55 -9.99 1.69
C LEU A 83 2.29 -8.88 0.95
N ASP A 84 2.80 -7.86 1.63
CA ASP A 84 3.58 -6.78 1.03
C ASP A 84 4.86 -7.30 0.39
N VAL A 85 5.57 -8.23 1.06
CA VAL A 85 6.73 -8.90 0.46
C VAL A 85 6.35 -9.62 -0.83
N LEU A 86 5.22 -10.31 -0.85
CA LEU A 86 4.70 -10.97 -2.06
C LEU A 86 4.31 -9.96 -3.15
N TYR A 87 3.66 -8.86 -2.80
CA TYR A 87 3.31 -7.79 -3.73
C TYR A 87 4.55 -7.15 -4.33
N ILE A 88 5.55 -6.81 -3.52
CA ILE A 88 6.83 -6.25 -3.96
C ILE A 88 7.51 -7.21 -4.95
N ALA A 89 7.63 -8.49 -4.60
CA ALA A 89 8.24 -9.49 -5.47
C ALA A 89 7.49 -9.61 -6.80
N THR A 90 6.16 -9.61 -6.76
CA THR A 90 5.31 -9.67 -7.95
C THR A 90 5.44 -8.40 -8.80
N GLY A 91 5.42 -7.22 -8.19
CA GLY A 91 5.61 -5.94 -8.86
C GLY A 91 6.97 -5.84 -9.54
N ALA A 92 8.03 -6.25 -8.84
CA ALA A 92 9.38 -6.32 -9.38
C ALA A 92 9.47 -7.30 -10.56
N HIS A 93 8.86 -8.48 -10.42
CA HIS A 93 8.78 -9.45 -11.51
C HIS A 93 8.09 -8.86 -12.75
N ILE A 94 6.96 -8.19 -12.58
CA ILE A 94 6.25 -7.52 -13.68
C ILE A 94 7.10 -6.41 -14.30
N ALA A 95 7.76 -5.58 -13.48
CA ALA A 95 8.58 -4.47 -13.95
C ALA A 95 9.81 -4.94 -14.76
N VAL A 96 10.42 -6.05 -14.34
CA VAL A 96 11.59 -6.65 -15.02
C VAL A 96 11.19 -7.44 -16.26
N ARG A 97 10.17 -8.30 -16.16
CA ARG A 97 9.76 -9.18 -17.27
C ARG A 97 8.90 -8.48 -18.32
N LYS A 98 8.30 -7.34 -17.96
CA LYS A 98 7.44 -6.51 -18.84
C LYS A 98 6.41 -7.34 -19.63
N PRO A 99 5.61 -8.19 -18.95
CA PRO A 99 4.63 -9.03 -19.62
C PRO A 99 3.59 -8.19 -20.36
N ARG A 100 3.07 -8.71 -21.48
CA ARG A 100 2.06 -8.01 -22.30
C ARG A 100 0.62 -8.47 -22.07
N PHE A 101 0.40 -9.45 -21.19
CA PHE A 101 -0.92 -10.06 -20.85
C PHE A 101 -1.89 -10.16 -22.04
N GLY A 102 -1.56 -10.99 -23.04
CA GLY A 102 -2.43 -11.17 -24.21
C GLY A 102 -2.63 -9.89 -25.04
N ARG A 103 -1.62 -9.00 -25.07
CA ARG A 103 -1.63 -7.68 -25.74
C ARG A 103 -2.56 -6.65 -25.09
N ARG A 104 -3.03 -6.88 -23.86
CA ARG A 104 -3.86 -5.91 -23.11
C ARG A 104 -3.05 -4.72 -22.59
N ILE A 105 -1.75 -4.90 -22.37
CA ILE A 105 -0.84 -3.82 -21.95
C ILE A 105 0.46 -3.84 -22.75
N THR A 106 1.08 -2.68 -22.88
CA THR A 106 2.42 -2.53 -23.45
C THR A 106 3.51 -2.85 -22.42
N ALA A 107 4.75 -3.08 -22.89
CA ALA A 107 5.90 -3.31 -22.02
C ALA A 107 6.17 -2.11 -21.09
N ASP A 108 5.94 -0.88 -21.56
CA ASP A 108 6.09 0.34 -20.77
C ASP A 108 5.00 0.46 -19.70
N GLN A 109 3.76 0.10 -20.02
CA GLN A 109 2.68 0.04 -19.04
C GLN A 109 2.99 -1.02 -17.97
N ALA A 110 3.48 -2.19 -18.36
CA ALA A 110 3.90 -3.23 -17.41
C ALA A 110 5.00 -2.73 -16.47
N LEU A 111 6.01 -2.02 -16.99
CA LEU A 111 7.03 -1.35 -16.17
C LEU A 111 6.39 -0.37 -15.17
N GLY A 112 5.49 0.49 -15.63
CA GLY A 112 4.80 1.46 -14.78
C GLY A 112 3.98 0.83 -13.66
N HIS A 113 3.12 -0.15 -13.98
CA HIS A 113 2.31 -0.89 -13.01
C HIS A 113 3.18 -1.63 -12.00
N GLY A 114 4.17 -2.40 -12.48
CA GLY A 114 5.06 -3.17 -11.60
C GLY A 114 5.85 -2.28 -10.64
N THR A 115 6.39 -1.17 -11.16
CA THR A 115 7.15 -0.20 -10.33
C THR A 115 6.25 0.44 -9.27
N ALA A 116 5.02 0.81 -9.60
CA ALA A 116 4.08 1.36 -8.63
C ALA A 116 3.74 0.34 -7.53
N VAL A 117 3.48 -0.92 -7.88
CA VAL A 117 3.25 -1.98 -6.88
C VAL A 117 4.43 -2.14 -5.92
N VAL A 118 5.67 -2.08 -6.43
CA VAL A 118 6.88 -2.11 -5.58
C VAL A 118 6.91 -0.92 -4.63
N VAL A 119 6.73 0.30 -5.14
CA VAL A 119 6.80 1.51 -4.30
C VAL A 119 5.73 1.50 -3.22
N GLN A 120 4.49 1.15 -3.57
CA GLN A 120 3.39 1.07 -2.60
C GLN A 120 3.62 -0.05 -1.58
N GLY A 121 3.99 -1.24 -2.03
CA GLY A 121 4.27 -2.38 -1.15
C GLY A 121 5.43 -2.10 -0.19
N VAL A 122 6.51 -1.46 -0.63
CA VAL A 122 7.63 -1.09 0.27
C VAL A 122 7.17 -0.10 1.35
N ALA A 123 6.37 0.90 0.98
CA ALA A 123 5.87 1.87 1.94
C ALA A 123 4.96 1.21 3.00
N LEU A 124 4.03 0.36 2.57
CA LEU A 124 3.14 -0.38 3.46
C LEU A 124 3.90 -1.37 4.35
N LEU A 125 4.88 -2.10 3.80
CA LEU A 125 5.72 -3.02 4.58
C LEU A 125 6.44 -2.30 5.73
N VAL A 126 6.97 -1.10 5.47
CA VAL A 126 7.62 -0.27 6.49
C VAL A 126 6.60 0.16 7.55
N LEU A 127 5.41 0.60 7.13
CA LEU A 127 4.35 0.96 8.07
C LEU A 127 3.96 -0.24 8.93
N ASP A 128 3.60 -1.37 8.33
CA ASP A 128 3.06 -2.51 9.05
C ASP A 128 4.07 -3.13 10.00
N THR A 129 5.32 -3.31 9.57
CA THR A 129 6.37 -3.84 10.45
C THR A 129 6.78 -2.86 11.55
N ALA A 130 6.70 -1.54 11.32
CA ALA A 130 6.95 -0.55 12.37
C ALA A 130 5.85 -0.60 13.44
N HIS A 131 4.58 -0.66 13.05
CA HIS A 131 3.46 -0.72 14.01
C HIS A 131 3.38 -2.08 14.72
N ALA A 132 3.67 -3.19 14.02
CA ALA A 132 3.70 -4.52 14.64
C ALA A 132 4.73 -4.60 15.77
N ARG A 133 5.91 -3.98 15.58
CA ARG A 133 6.95 -3.89 16.61
C ARG A 133 6.55 -3.02 17.82
N MET A 134 5.70 -1.99 17.63
CA MET A 134 5.21 -1.16 18.75
C MET A 134 4.25 -1.90 19.69
N ILE A 135 3.60 -2.95 19.21
CA ILE A 135 2.62 -3.75 19.96
C ILE A 135 3.30 -4.98 20.62
N SER A 136 4.40 -5.45 20.05
CA SER A 136 5.03 -6.74 20.41
C SER A 136 6.17 -6.64 21.43
N GLY A 137 6.55 -5.44 21.87
CA GLY A 137 7.58 -5.20 22.89
C GLY A 137 6.98 -4.58 24.12
#